data_AF-A0A7W6L5J4-F1
#
_entry.id   AF-A0A7W6L5J4-F1
#
_cell.length_a   1.000
_cell.length_b   1.000
_cell.length_c   1.000
_cell.angle_alpha   90.00
_cell.angle_beta   90.00
_cell.angle_gamma   90.00
#
_symmetry.space_group_name_H-M   'P 1'
#
loop_
_entity.id
_entity.type
_entity.pdbx_description
1 polymer ?
#
loop_
_entity_poly.entity_id
_entity_poly.type
_entity_poly.pdbx_seq_one_letter_code
_entity_poly.pdbx_strand_id
1 'polypeptide(L)' 'MTPHPCWLALGSDPIKRSNAYRTLLDEALSDELLASIRLHLQQQRALGHDAFRAMVEAKTRHFAGIRPAHRPRKQSAID' A
#
# COMPACT_ATOMS: atom_id res chain seq x y z
N MET A 1 24.60 -13.88 2.33
CA MET A 1 23.42 -13.76 3.22
C MET A 1 22.86 -15.15 3.45
N THR A 2 22.62 -15.56 4.69
CA THR A 2 22.07 -16.89 5.04
C THR A 2 20.60 -16.74 5.47
N PRO A 3 19.67 -17.58 4.97
CA PRO A 3 18.25 -17.47 5.36
C PRO A 3 17.99 -17.82 6.83
N HIS A 4 17.07 -17.10 7.48
CA HIS A 4 16.71 -17.34 8.89
C HIS A 4 15.97 -18.68 9.08
N PRO A 5 16.19 -19.43 10.18
CA PRO A 5 15.52 -20.71 10.43
C PRO A 5 13.99 -20.66 10.38
N CYS A 6 13.36 -19.62 10.96
CA CYS A 6 11.90 -19.47 10.88
C CYS A 6 11.39 -19.35 9.45
N TRP A 7 12.17 -18.73 8.54
CA TRP A 7 11.81 -18.67 7.13
C TRP A 7 11.91 -20.07 6.49
N LEU A 8 12.99 -20.81 6.75
CA LEU A 8 13.16 -22.17 6.23
C LEU A 8 12.10 -23.14 6.74
N ALA A 9 11.61 -22.95 7.97
CA ALA A 9 10.56 -23.76 8.57
C ALA A 9 9.20 -23.62 7.89
N LEU A 10 8.95 -22.54 7.14
CA LEU A 10 7.68 -22.32 6.44
C LEU A 10 7.49 -23.25 5.23
N GLY A 11 8.54 -23.91 4.74
CA GLY A 11 8.37 -24.87 3.65
C GLY A 11 9.66 -25.50 3.13
N SER A 12 9.56 -26.75 2.69
CA SER A 12 10.66 -27.58 2.20
C SER A 12 11.26 -27.11 0.89
N ASP A 13 10.45 -26.47 0.04
CA ASP A 13 10.88 -25.91 -1.25
C ASP A 13 10.51 -24.42 -1.36
N PRO A 14 11.15 -23.67 -2.27
CA PRO A 14 10.91 -22.23 -2.40
C PRO A 14 9.45 -21.85 -2.68
N ILE A 15 8.70 -22.66 -3.43
CA ILE A 15 7.32 -22.35 -3.80
C ILE A 15 6.41 -22.53 -2.60
N LYS A 16 6.49 -23.70 -1.91
CA LYS A 16 5.71 -23.96 -0.70
C LYS A 16 5.99 -22.94 0.38
N ARG A 17 7.26 -22.58 0.57
CA ARG A 17 7.69 -21.58 1.55
C ARG A 17 7.13 -20.18 1.22
N SER A 18 7.18 -19.78 -0.05
CA SER A 18 6.60 -18.52 -0.51
C SER A 18 5.09 -18.47 -0.28
N ASN A 19 4.39 -19.57 -0.57
CA ASN A 19 2.94 -19.67 -0.39
C ASN A 19 2.56 -19.65 1.10
N ALA A 20 3.23 -20.43 1.94
CA ALA A 20 2.99 -20.42 3.39
C ALA A 20 3.19 -19.04 4.00
N TYR A 21 4.22 -18.31 3.56
CA TYR A 21 4.42 -16.92 4.00
C TYR A 21 3.30 -15.98 3.54
N ARG A 22 2.81 -16.12 2.30
CA ARG A 22 1.67 -15.32 1.81
C ARG A 22 0.41 -15.58 2.63
N THR A 23 0.11 -16.84 2.95
CA THR A 23 -1.06 -17.20 3.75
C THR A 23 -1.09 -16.51 5.11
N LEU A 24 0.06 -16.38 5.78
CA LEU A 24 0.15 -15.64 7.06
C LEU A 24 -0.25 -14.16 6.92
N LEU A 25 0.03 -13.56 5.76
CA LEU A 25 -0.29 -12.15 5.49
C LEU A 25 -1.72 -11.98 5.00
N ASP A 26 -2.21 -12.91 4.17
CA ASP A 26 -3.59 -12.89 3.67
C ASP A 26 -4.62 -13.00 4.82
N GLU A 27 -4.28 -13.72 5.90
CA GLU A 27 -5.11 -13.78 7.11
C GLU A 27 -5.18 -12.43 7.84
N ALA A 28 -4.08 -11.67 7.86
CA ALA A 28 -3.97 -10.43 8.63
C ALA A 28 -4.38 -9.17 7.85
N LEU A 29 -4.34 -9.21 6.51
CA LEU A 29 -4.56 -8.05 5.64
C LEU A 29 -5.86 -8.22 4.86
N SER A 30 -6.88 -7.45 5.23
CA SER A 30 -8.10 -7.37 4.43
C SER A 30 -7.80 -6.82 3.03
N ASP A 31 -8.63 -7.22 2.04
CA ASP A 31 -8.51 -6.74 0.66
C ASP A 31 -8.58 -5.19 0.59
N GLU A 32 -9.41 -4.57 1.43
CA GLU A 32 -9.53 -3.12 1.53
C GLU A 32 -8.21 -2.47 2.00
N LEU A 33 -7.61 -3.01 3.06
CA LEU A 33 -6.33 -2.52 3.56
C LEU A 33 -5.22 -2.70 2.51
N LEU A 34 -5.19 -3.85 1.85
CA LEU A 34 -4.23 -4.13 0.80
C LEU A 34 -4.39 -3.19 -0.40
N ALA A 35 -5.63 -2.91 -0.82
CA ALA A 35 -5.94 -1.94 -1.87
C ALA A 35 -5.49 -0.53 -1.46
N SER A 36 -5.72 -0.13 -0.21
CA SER A 36 -5.26 1.15 0.33
C SER A 36 -3.73 1.26 0.31
N ILE A 37 -3.01 0.25 0.80
CA ILE A 37 -1.53 0.21 0.77
C ILE A 37 -1.02 0.38 -0.66
N ARG A 38 -1.56 -0.40 -1.61
CA ARG A 38 -1.16 -0.35 -3.03
C ARG A 38 -1.40 1.04 -3.63
N LEU A 39 -2.56 1.64 -3.39
CA LEU A 39 -2.90 2.97 -3.90
C LEU A 39 -1.94 4.05 -3.41
N HIS A 40 -1.61 4.03 -2.11
CA HIS A 40 -0.67 4.99 -1.53
C HIS A 40 0.76 4.78 -2.03
N LEU A 41 1.22 3.53 -2.13
CA LEU A 41 2.53 3.21 -2.68
C LEU A 41 2.67 3.63 -4.15
N GLN A 42 1.67 3.34 -4.98
CA GLN A 42 1.68 3.67 -6.41
C GLN A 42 1.78 5.17 -6.67
N GLN A 43 1.17 6.00 -5.81
CA GLN A 43 1.22 7.45 -5.92
C GLN A 43 2.35 8.09 -5.12
N GLN A 44 3.15 7.29 -4.39
CA GLN A 44 4.14 7.78 -3.43
C GLN A 44 3.52 8.77 -2.44
N ARG A 45 2.47 8.32 -1.74
CA ARG A 45 1.70 9.11 -0.77
C ARG A 45 1.72 8.47 0.61
N ALA A 46 1.48 9.30 1.61
CA ALA A 46 1.52 8.87 3.00
C ALA A 46 0.26 8.08 3.34
N LEU A 47 0.44 6.80 3.68
CA LEU A 47 -0.63 5.97 4.24
C LEU A 47 -0.84 6.34 5.71
N GLY A 48 -2.07 6.70 6.10
CA GLY A 48 -2.42 7.02 7.49
C GLY A 48 -3.65 7.92 7.63
N HIS A 49 -4.03 8.20 8.88
CA HIS A 49 -5.13 9.12 9.20
C HIS A 49 -4.79 10.57 8.80
N ASP A 50 -5.80 11.44 8.77
CA ASP A 50 -5.65 12.81 8.26
C ASP A 50 -4.59 13.62 9.02
N ALA A 51 -4.54 13.52 10.35
CA ALA A 51 -3.50 14.22 11.13
C ALA A 51 -2.07 13.75 10.81
N PHE A 52 -1.85 12.47 10.45
CA PHE A 52 -0.54 12.00 9.99
C PHE A 52 -0.20 12.59 8.63
N ARG A 53 -1.16 12.58 7.70
CA ARG A 53 -0.99 13.18 6.36
C ARG A 53 -0.70 14.68 6.47
N ALA A 54 -1.46 15.42 7.27
CA ALA A 54 -1.23 16.84 7.52
C ALA A 54 0.17 17.13 8.10
N MET A 55 0.65 16.29 9.03
CA MET A 55 2.02 16.38 9.55
C MET A 55 3.06 16.16 8.43
N VAL A 56 2.87 15.15 7.57
CA VAL A 56 3.78 14.88 6.45
C VAL A 56 3.79 16.06 5.47
N GLU A 57 2.63 16.64 5.15
CA GLU A 57 2.53 17.81 4.28
C GLU A 57 3.26 19.02 4.86
N ALA A 58 3.07 19.30 6.15
CA ALA A 58 3.75 20.40 6.83
C ALA A 58 5.28 20.24 6.81
N LYS A 59 5.77 19.02 7.02
CA LYS A 59 7.22 18.73 7.05
C LYS A 59 7.86 18.73 5.66
N THR A 60 7.17 18.17 4.67
CA THR A 60 7.72 18.01 3.31
C THR A 60 7.42 19.21 2.41
N ARG A 61 6.45 20.06 2.78
CA ARG A 61 5.87 21.11 1.93
C ARG A 61 5.32 20.56 0.60
N HIS A 62 4.96 19.28 0.57
CA HIS A 62 4.37 18.59 -0.57
C HIS A 62 3.05 17.94 -0.16
N PHE A 63 2.12 17.85 -1.10
CA PHE A 63 0.84 17.18 -0.89
C PHE A 63 1.03 15.68 -0.61
N ALA A 64 0.38 15.17 0.44
CA ALA A 64 0.57 13.81 0.96
C ALA A 64 -0.66 12.92 0.78
N GLY A 65 -1.79 13.46 0.33
CA GLY A 65 -3.00 12.69 -0.01
C GLY A 65 -2.96 11.97 -1.37
N ILE A 66 -3.83 10.99 -1.54
CA ILE A 66 -4.08 10.34 -2.84
C ILE A 66 -4.87 11.27 -3.78
N ARG A 67 -4.67 11.11 -5.10
CA ARG A 67 -5.41 11.82 -6.14
C ARG A 67 -6.10 10.83 -7.08
N PRO A 68 -7.31 11.15 -7.58
CA PRO A 68 -7.90 10.36 -8.66
C PRO A 68 -6.95 10.26 -9.84
N ALA A 69 -6.96 9.12 -10.51
CA ALA A 69 -6.32 9.00 -11.81
C ALA A 69 -7.01 9.95 -12.81
N HIS A 70 -6.25 10.46 -13.76
CA HIS A 70 -6.69 11.34 -14.85
C HIS A 70 -7.05 12.78 -14.45
N ARG A 71 -7.22 13.61 -15.48
CA ARG A 71 -7.64 15.00 -15.33
C ARG A 71 -9.16 15.05 -15.11
N PRO A 72 -9.67 15.93 -14.22
CA PRO A 72 -11.09 16.20 -14.13
C PRO A 72 -11.69 16.53 -15.51
N ARG A 73 -12.86 15.96 -15.82
CA ARG A 73 -13.58 16.27 -17.05
C ARG A 73 -13.96 17.75 -17.04
N LYS A 74 -13.74 18.47 -18.16
CA LYS A 74 -14.26 19.83 -18.30
C LYS A 74 -15.79 19.78 -18.20
N GLN A 75 -16.37 20.57 -17.33
CA GLN A 75 -17.81 20.82 -17.35
C GLN A 75 -18.13 21.46 -18.70
N SER A 76 -18.96 20.80 -19.51
CA SER A 76 -19.59 21.42 -20.67
C SER A 76 -20.45 22.56 -20.14
N ALA A 77 -20.29 23.76 -20.69
CA ALA A 77 -21.18 24.87 -20.41
C ALA A 77 -22.62 24.38 -20.62
N ILE A 78 -23.45 24.56 -19.60
CA ILE A 78 -24.88 24.34 -19.71
C ILE A 78 -25.40 25.58 -20.45
N ASP A 79 -25.90 25.39 -21.67
CA ASP A 79 -26.60 26.41 -22.43
C ASP A 79 -27.95 26.78 -21.78
#